data_AF-A0A3M7TLN2-F1
#
_entry.id   AF-A0A3M7TLN2-F1
#
_cell.length_a   1.000
_cell.length_b   1.000
_cell.length_c   1.000
_cell.angle_alpha   90.00
_cell.angle_beta   90.00
_cell.angle_gamma   90.00
#
_symmetry.space_group_name_H-M   'P 1'
#
loop_
_entity.id
_entity.type
_entity.pdbx_description
1 polymer ?
#
loop_
_entity_poly.entity_id
_entity_poly.type
_entity_poly.pdbx_seq_one_letter_code
_entity_poly.pdbx_strand_id
1 'polypeptide(L)'
;MTFTFFLPQSGTLKNIHLTIRTSWGNHQSFAFKTPLRISLDQWDIHKQRPVNIYLKKYKKINTILDQLKVKVTDYIKKRVEEGKTISQRELSKKVHKICIENTTPHAENSLLHYMHYYIHSRKEMICHSTYKRYKVFYRLIERFEGFLMKRLEIDKINSTFINDFIIFGQKEEYSENTIYRSIHFVKTILKGMSKNFCYCIIRIIEVSFFFAN
;
A
#
# COMPACT_ATOMS: atom_id res chain seq x y z
N MET A 1 15.13 -3.58 0.55
CA MET A 1 14.46 -4.85 0.94
C MET A 1 13.54 -5.27 -0.19
N THR A 2 13.47 -6.56 -0.47
CA THR A 2 12.70 -7.11 -1.59
C THR A 2 11.76 -8.19 -1.10
N PHE A 3 10.49 -8.12 -1.51
CA PHE A 3 9.47 -9.13 -1.26
C PHE A 3 9.21 -9.89 -2.56
N THR A 4 9.17 -11.22 -2.48
CA THR A 4 8.85 -12.06 -3.62
C THR A 4 7.73 -13.02 -3.24
N PHE A 5 6.60 -12.92 -3.92
CA PHE A 5 5.48 -13.84 -3.77
C PHE A 5 5.44 -14.82 -4.93
N PHE A 6 5.27 -16.11 -4.62
CA PHE A 6 5.25 -17.15 -5.64
C PHE A 6 4.41 -18.35 -5.21
N LEU A 7 4.06 -19.20 -6.18
CA LEU A 7 3.41 -20.48 -5.95
C LEU A 7 4.42 -21.62 -6.16
N PRO A 8 4.40 -22.68 -5.33
CA PRO A 8 5.22 -23.88 -5.56
C PRO A 8 4.83 -24.58 -6.87
N GLN A 9 5.67 -25.47 -7.42
CA GLN A 9 5.43 -26.06 -8.75
C GLN A 9 4.32 -27.14 -8.77
N SER A 10 4.05 -27.87 -7.68
CA SER A 10 3.06 -28.97 -7.63
C SER A 10 1.72 -28.62 -6.94
N GLY A 11 0.60 -29.18 -7.43
CA GLY A 11 -0.76 -29.04 -6.86
C GLY A 11 -1.71 -28.10 -7.62
N THR A 12 -3.03 -28.17 -7.36
CA THR A 12 -4.06 -27.33 -8.02
C THR A 12 -4.41 -26.06 -7.24
N LEU A 13 -4.64 -26.18 -5.92
CA LEU A 13 -4.80 -25.06 -5.01
C LEU A 13 -3.54 -24.90 -4.16
N LYS A 14 -2.84 -23.78 -4.32
CA LYS A 14 -1.51 -23.61 -3.73
C LYS A 14 -1.52 -22.52 -2.67
N ASN A 15 -0.72 -22.72 -1.62
CA ASN A 15 -0.39 -21.64 -0.69
C ASN A 15 0.51 -20.63 -1.41
N ILE A 16 0.32 -19.34 -1.14
CA ILE A 16 1.24 -18.30 -1.58
C ILE A 16 2.46 -18.35 -0.66
N HIS A 17 3.65 -18.49 -1.23
CA HIS A 17 4.91 -18.42 -0.52
C HIS A 17 5.45 -16.99 -0.60
N LEU A 18 6.14 -16.56 0.45
CA LEU A 18 6.78 -15.25 0.55
C LEU A 18 8.26 -15.44 0.87
N THR A 19 9.12 -14.85 0.06
CA THR A 19 10.54 -14.65 0.38
C THR A 19 10.81 -13.17 0.64
N ILE A 20 11.55 -12.87 1.71
CA ILE A 20 11.98 -11.52 2.06
C ILE A 20 13.51 -11.49 2.05
N ARG A 21 14.09 -10.57 1.27
CA ARG A 21 15.53 -10.33 1.24
C ARG A 21 15.83 -8.93 1.77
N THR A 22 16.62 -8.84 2.83
CA THR A 22 17.08 -7.55 3.35
C THR A 22 18.35 -7.11 2.60
N SER A 23 18.39 -5.84 2.22
CA SER A 23 19.52 -5.22 1.51
C SER A 23 20.39 -4.36 2.43
N TRP A 24 20.05 -4.31 3.72
CA TRP A 24 20.70 -3.50 4.74
C TRP A 24 21.19 -4.43 5.85
N GLY A 25 22.44 -4.29 6.28
CA GLY A 25 23.10 -5.19 7.24
C GLY A 25 23.57 -6.53 6.62
N ASN A 26 23.51 -7.61 7.39
CA ASN A 26 24.09 -8.94 7.06
C ASN A 26 23.34 -9.75 5.99
N HIS A 27 22.70 -9.12 4.99
CA HIS A 27 22.03 -9.80 3.87
C HIS A 27 21.23 -11.04 4.29
N GLN A 28 20.10 -10.83 4.98
CA GLN A 28 19.28 -11.93 5.48
C GLN A 28 18.17 -12.28 4.49
N SER A 29 17.94 -13.59 4.33
CA SER A 29 16.86 -14.12 3.51
C SER A 29 15.93 -14.95 4.38
N PHE A 30 14.64 -14.64 4.32
CA PHE A 30 13.59 -15.34 5.05
C PHE A 30 12.55 -15.89 4.09
N ALA A 31 12.08 -17.12 4.32
CA ALA A 31 11.06 -17.77 3.48
C ALA A 31 9.87 -18.24 4.33
N PHE A 32 8.66 -18.02 3.84
CA PHE A 32 7.42 -18.30 4.57
C PHE A 32 6.38 -18.95 3.67
N LYS A 33 5.66 -19.92 4.23
CA LYS A 33 4.39 -20.40 3.69
C LYS A 33 3.27 -19.59 4.31
N THR A 34 2.54 -18.80 3.52
CA THR A 34 1.40 -18.03 4.02
C THR A 34 0.13 -18.90 4.03
N PRO A 35 -0.88 -18.61 4.88
CA PRO A 35 -2.16 -19.30 4.84
C PRO A 35 -3.03 -18.91 3.63
N LEU A 36 -2.61 -17.91 2.84
CA LEU A 36 -3.33 -17.44 1.66
C LEU A 36 -3.24 -18.49 0.54
N ARG A 37 -4.36 -18.76 -0.11
CA ARG A 37 -4.45 -19.76 -1.18
C ARG A 37 -5.06 -19.18 -2.45
N ILE A 38 -4.50 -19.57 -3.58
CA ILE A 38 -4.96 -19.21 -4.92
C ILE A 38 -4.61 -20.33 -5.90
N SER A 39 -5.42 -20.49 -6.95
CA SER A 39 -5.13 -21.42 -8.02
C SER A 39 -4.11 -20.82 -8.99
N LEU A 40 -3.39 -21.67 -9.72
CA LEU A 40 -2.30 -21.25 -10.59
C LEU A 40 -2.79 -20.35 -11.75
N ASP A 41 -3.96 -20.67 -12.31
CA ASP A 41 -4.61 -19.92 -13.39
C ASP A 41 -5.05 -18.50 -12.98
N GLN A 42 -5.19 -18.27 -11.68
CA GLN A 42 -5.63 -16.98 -11.12
C GLN A 42 -4.47 -16.16 -10.57
N TRP A 43 -3.23 -16.62 -10.73
CA TRP A 43 -2.02 -15.96 -10.25
C TRP A 43 -1.19 -15.39 -11.41
N ASP A 44 -0.91 -14.09 -11.34
CA ASP A 44 0.01 -13.43 -12.24
C ASP A 44 1.44 -13.59 -11.70
N ILE A 45 2.26 -14.36 -12.40
CA ILE A 45 3.64 -14.66 -12.00
C ILE A 45 4.53 -13.41 -12.07
N HIS A 46 4.30 -12.55 -13.06
CA HIS A 46 5.11 -11.35 -13.29
C HIS A 46 4.76 -10.25 -12.28
N LYS A 47 3.45 -10.01 -12.06
CA LYS A 47 2.96 -9.01 -11.09
C LYS A 47 2.93 -9.56 -9.65
N GLN A 48 3.16 -10.86 -9.46
CA GLN A 48 3.18 -11.58 -8.18
C GLN A 48 1.95 -11.31 -7.32
N ARG A 49 0.77 -11.41 -7.96
CA ARG A 49 -0.53 -11.12 -7.34
C ARG A 49 -1.65 -11.83 -8.10
N PRO A 50 -2.90 -11.80 -7.62
CA PRO A 50 -4.02 -12.33 -8.40
C PRO A 50 -4.20 -11.60 -9.73
N VAL A 51 -4.55 -12.33 -10.80
CA VAL A 51 -4.80 -11.77 -12.15
C VAL A 51 -5.91 -10.72 -12.10
N ASN A 52 -7.05 -11.04 -11.45
CA ASN A 52 -8.16 -10.11 -11.30
C ASN A 52 -8.33 -9.66 -9.85
N ILE A 53 -7.70 -8.53 -9.52
CA ILE A 53 -7.74 -7.90 -8.19
C ILE A 53 -9.08 -7.19 -7.88
N TYR A 54 -10.03 -7.15 -8.81
CA TYR A 54 -11.35 -6.53 -8.59
C TYR A 54 -12.39 -7.53 -8.05
N LEU A 55 -12.20 -8.82 -8.29
CA LEU A 55 -13.03 -9.89 -7.71
C LEU A 55 -12.87 -9.92 -6.20
N LYS A 56 -13.99 -9.95 -5.45
CA LYS A 56 -14.02 -9.81 -3.98
C LYS A 56 -13.00 -10.69 -3.25
N LYS A 57 -12.89 -11.97 -3.64
CA LYS A 57 -11.94 -12.95 -3.06
C LYS A 57 -10.48 -12.51 -3.29
N TYR A 58 -10.13 -12.17 -4.52
CA TYR A 58 -8.76 -11.83 -4.93
C TYR A 58 -8.36 -10.42 -4.53
N LYS A 59 -9.31 -9.50 -4.48
CA LYS A 59 -9.16 -8.18 -3.87
C LYS A 59 -8.67 -8.29 -2.43
N LYS A 60 -9.28 -9.16 -1.63
CA LYS A 60 -8.86 -9.42 -0.24
C LYS A 60 -7.43 -9.95 -0.18
N ILE A 61 -7.09 -10.93 -1.03
CA ILE A 61 -5.73 -11.46 -1.11
C ILE A 61 -4.74 -10.35 -1.45
N ASN A 62 -4.98 -9.58 -2.51
CA ASN A 62 -4.08 -8.51 -2.94
C ASN A 62 -3.86 -7.47 -1.83
N THR A 63 -4.93 -7.03 -1.16
CA THR A 63 -4.81 -6.11 -0.02
C THR A 63 -3.93 -6.69 1.09
N ILE A 64 -4.03 -8.00 1.40
CA ILE A 64 -3.17 -8.64 2.40
C ILE A 64 -1.70 -8.67 1.93
N LEU A 65 -1.44 -8.94 0.65
CA LEU A 65 -0.06 -8.92 0.11
C LEU A 65 0.57 -7.53 0.24
N ASP A 66 -0.18 -6.46 -0.06
CA ASP A 66 0.29 -5.09 0.11
C ASP A 66 0.51 -4.74 1.60
N GLN A 67 -0.38 -5.18 2.49
CA GLN A 67 -0.22 -5.00 3.94
C GLN A 67 0.98 -5.77 4.50
N LEU A 68 1.29 -6.96 3.97
CA LEU A 68 2.48 -7.72 4.34
C LEU A 68 3.74 -6.90 4.06
N LYS A 69 3.85 -6.32 2.86
CA LYS A 69 4.99 -5.48 2.47
C LYS A 69 5.19 -4.33 3.45
N VAL A 70 4.13 -3.59 3.79
CA VAL A 70 4.19 -2.44 4.71
C VAL A 70 4.50 -2.90 6.14
N LYS A 71 3.65 -3.72 6.74
CA LYS A 71 3.74 -4.08 8.17
C LYS A 71 4.99 -4.88 8.51
N VAL A 72 5.47 -5.72 7.60
CA VAL A 72 6.71 -6.47 7.82
C VAL A 72 7.93 -5.56 7.67
N THR A 73 7.91 -4.63 6.71
CA THR A 73 8.98 -3.63 6.58
C THR A 73 9.07 -2.74 7.81
N ASP A 74 7.94 -2.23 8.31
CA ASP A 74 7.87 -1.44 9.54
C ASP A 74 8.45 -2.23 10.74
N TYR A 75 8.05 -3.50 10.88
CA TYR A 75 8.55 -4.36 11.95
C TYR A 75 10.05 -4.58 11.88
N ILE A 76 10.59 -4.87 10.69
CA ILE A 76 12.02 -5.11 10.48
C ILE A 76 12.82 -3.85 10.78
N LYS A 77 12.41 -2.69 10.24
CA LYS A 77 13.08 -1.40 10.48
C LYS A 77 13.16 -1.10 11.98
N LYS A 78 12.05 -1.20 12.69
CA LYS A 78 12.00 -0.99 14.14
C LYS A 78 12.95 -1.92 14.91
N ARG A 79 13.05 -3.20 14.52
CA ARG A 79 13.98 -4.15 15.16
C ARG A 79 15.44 -3.77 14.92
N VAL A 80 15.76 -3.35 13.70
CA VAL A 80 17.11 -2.89 13.33
C VAL A 80 17.48 -1.63 14.10
N GLU A 81 16.57 -0.66 14.21
CA GLU A 81 16.76 0.57 15.00
C GLU A 81 16.98 0.27 16.49
N GLU A 82 16.31 -0.76 17.03
CA GLU A 82 16.51 -1.24 18.40
C GLU A 82 17.79 -2.10 18.58
N GLY A 83 18.60 -2.29 17.53
CA GLY A 83 19.80 -3.14 17.57
C GLY A 83 19.51 -4.64 17.75
N LYS A 84 18.27 -5.09 17.50
CA LYS A 84 17.84 -6.47 17.73
C LYS A 84 17.94 -7.32 16.47
N THR A 85 18.34 -8.57 16.66
CA THR A 85 18.35 -9.56 15.58
C THR A 85 16.93 -10.01 15.22
N ILE A 86 16.73 -10.36 13.95
CA ILE A 86 15.43 -10.79 13.43
C ILE A 86 15.41 -12.32 13.35
N SER A 87 14.58 -12.93 14.20
CA SER A 87 14.35 -14.38 14.20
C SER A 87 13.35 -14.79 13.11
N GLN A 88 13.69 -15.82 12.33
CA GLN A 88 12.79 -16.46 11.36
C GLN A 88 11.46 -16.89 12.01
N ARG A 89 11.49 -17.41 13.25
CA ARG A 89 10.30 -17.86 13.97
C ARG A 89 9.38 -16.69 14.33
N GLU A 90 9.94 -15.60 14.85
CA GLU A 90 9.16 -14.42 15.23
C GLU A 90 8.59 -13.70 14.00
N LEU A 91 9.38 -13.61 12.93
CA LEU A 91 8.93 -13.04 11.66
C LEU A 91 7.82 -13.90 11.03
N SER A 92 7.93 -15.23 11.11
CA SER A 92 6.88 -16.15 10.64
C SER A 92 5.56 -15.95 11.40
N LYS A 93 5.59 -15.85 12.74
CA LYS A 93 4.41 -15.53 13.55
C LYS A 93 3.78 -14.20 13.12
N LYS A 94 4.60 -13.18 12.87
CA LYS A 94 4.13 -11.86 12.44
C LYS A 94 3.47 -11.91 11.05
N VAL A 95 4.10 -12.58 10.08
CA VAL A 95 3.53 -12.80 8.73
C VAL A 95 2.19 -13.54 8.82
N HIS A 96 2.13 -14.61 9.61
CA HIS A 96 0.92 -15.39 9.79
C HIS A 96 -0.21 -14.55 10.41
N LYS A 97 0.11 -13.80 11.46
CA LYS A 97 -0.81 -12.86 12.13
C LYS A 97 -1.40 -11.85 11.14
N ILE A 98 -0.57 -11.21 10.31
CA ILE A 98 -1.02 -10.25 9.29
C ILE A 98 -1.98 -10.89 8.27
N CYS A 99 -1.80 -12.17 7.93
CA CYS A 99 -2.64 -12.82 6.94
C CYS A 99 -4.05 -13.17 7.44
N ILE A 100 -4.20 -13.36 8.76
CA ILE A 100 -5.46 -13.82 9.38
C ILE A 100 -6.23 -12.66 10.01
N GLU A 101 -5.52 -11.69 10.60
CA GLU A 101 -6.16 -10.54 11.22
C GLU A 101 -6.88 -9.66 10.20
N ASN A 102 -8.09 -9.23 10.55
CA ASN A 102 -8.77 -8.18 9.80
C ASN A 102 -8.01 -6.85 9.97
N THR A 103 -8.12 -6.00 8.96
CA THR A 103 -7.38 -4.74 8.81
C THR A 103 -7.29 -3.96 10.12
N THR A 104 -6.08 -3.82 10.65
CA THR A 104 -5.80 -2.93 11.78
C THR A 104 -6.14 -1.48 11.40
N PRO A 105 -6.68 -0.67 12.31
CA PRO A 105 -6.88 0.76 12.07
C PRO A 105 -5.60 1.41 11.55
N HIS A 106 -5.77 2.36 10.63
CA HIS A 106 -4.66 3.19 10.17
C HIS A 106 -4.21 4.10 11.32
N ALA A 107 -2.90 4.34 11.43
CA ALA A 107 -2.36 5.29 12.40
C ALA A 107 -2.96 6.68 12.16
N GLU A 108 -3.26 7.41 13.22
CA GLU A 108 -3.98 8.69 13.14
C GLU A 108 -3.25 9.74 12.30
N ASN A 109 -1.92 9.70 12.26
CA ASN A 109 -1.08 10.58 11.45
C ASN A 109 -0.96 10.16 9.96
N SER A 110 -1.58 9.05 9.54
CA SER A 110 -1.45 8.54 8.18
C SER A 110 -2.44 9.16 7.19
N LEU A 111 -2.03 9.30 5.93
CA LEU A 111 -2.88 9.79 4.85
C LEU A 111 -4.18 8.98 4.72
N LEU A 112 -4.09 7.64 4.81
CA LEU A 112 -5.25 6.76 4.72
C LEU A 112 -6.25 6.99 5.85
N HIS A 113 -5.78 7.30 7.07
CA HIS A 113 -6.67 7.67 8.17
C HIS A 113 -7.50 8.91 7.83
N TYR A 114 -6.84 9.98 7.35
CA TYR A 114 -7.53 11.21 6.97
C TYR A 114 -8.44 11.05 5.75
N MET A 115 -8.02 10.27 4.75
CA MET A 115 -8.89 9.92 3.62
C MET A 115 -10.14 9.18 4.10
N HIS A 116 -9.99 8.22 5.00
CA HIS A 116 -11.13 7.48 5.57
C HIS A 116 -12.08 8.43 6.30
N TYR A 117 -11.54 9.28 7.19
CA TYR A 117 -12.31 10.26 7.94
C TYR A 117 -13.09 11.22 7.02
N TYR A 118 -12.42 11.78 6.00
CA TYR A 118 -13.06 12.67 5.04
C TYR A 118 -14.18 11.98 4.23
N ILE A 119 -13.93 10.77 3.75
CA ILE A 119 -14.93 10.01 2.98
C ILE A 119 -16.14 9.70 3.85
N HIS A 120 -15.91 9.34 5.11
CA HIS A 120 -16.96 9.03 6.06
C HIS A 120 -17.79 10.27 6.40
N SER A 121 -17.14 11.40 6.74
CA SER A 121 -17.84 12.64 7.10
C SER A 121 -18.65 13.23 5.95
N ARG A 122 -18.25 12.99 4.70
CA ARG A 122 -18.97 13.44 3.50
C ARG A 122 -20.02 12.46 2.98
N LYS A 123 -20.12 11.24 3.53
CA LYS A 123 -20.92 10.13 2.97
C LYS A 123 -22.38 10.49 2.68
N GLU A 124 -23.02 11.23 3.59
CA GLU A 124 -24.44 11.62 3.47
C GLU A 124 -24.62 12.90 2.61
N MET A 125 -23.56 13.66 2.36
CA MET A 125 -23.59 14.90 1.57
C MET A 125 -23.25 14.70 0.09
N ILE A 126 -22.67 13.56 -0.28
CA ILE A 126 -22.21 13.28 -1.64
C ILE A 126 -23.06 12.20 -2.30
N CYS A 127 -23.25 12.31 -3.60
CA CYS A 127 -23.93 11.28 -4.36
C CYS A 127 -23.15 9.95 -4.32
N HIS A 128 -23.89 8.84 -4.47
CA HIS A 128 -23.34 7.49 -4.37
C HIS A 128 -22.20 7.22 -5.37
N SER A 129 -22.26 7.81 -6.57
CA SER A 129 -21.19 7.69 -7.58
C SER A 129 -19.89 8.36 -7.12
N THR A 130 -19.96 9.52 -6.47
CA THR A 130 -18.81 10.21 -5.89
C THR A 130 -18.24 9.42 -4.71
N TYR A 131 -19.08 8.89 -3.83
CA TYR A 131 -18.64 8.03 -2.73
C TYR A 131 -17.86 6.80 -3.25
N LYS A 132 -18.40 6.09 -4.25
CA LYS A 132 -17.71 4.96 -4.92
C LYS A 132 -16.36 5.39 -5.49
N ARG A 133 -16.30 6.53 -6.18
CA ARG A 133 -15.06 7.07 -6.74
C ARG A 133 -14.02 7.36 -5.66
N TYR A 134 -14.40 7.98 -4.55
CA TYR A 134 -13.48 8.23 -3.44
C TYR A 134 -12.96 6.93 -2.82
N LYS A 135 -13.80 5.89 -2.70
CA LYS A 135 -13.32 4.56 -2.27
C LYS A 135 -12.33 3.95 -3.26
N VAL A 136 -12.44 4.22 -4.57
CA VAL A 136 -11.44 3.80 -5.56
C VAL A 136 -10.11 4.52 -5.31
N PHE A 137 -10.11 5.84 -5.15
CA PHE A 137 -8.90 6.61 -4.86
C PHE A 137 -8.24 6.18 -3.54
N TYR A 138 -9.03 5.94 -2.50
CA TYR A 138 -8.55 5.37 -1.24
C TYR A 138 -7.80 4.05 -1.45
N ARG A 139 -8.38 3.12 -2.22
CA ARG A 139 -7.75 1.81 -2.49
C ARG A 139 -6.49 1.95 -3.34
N LEU A 140 -6.42 2.97 -4.19
CA LEU A 140 -5.23 3.23 -4.98
C LEU A 140 -4.06 3.71 -4.09
N ILE A 141 -4.33 4.60 -3.13
CA ILE A 141 -3.33 5.02 -2.14
C ILE A 141 -2.92 3.85 -1.23
N GLU A 142 -3.86 3.00 -0.82
CA GLU A 142 -3.55 1.79 -0.03
C GLU A 142 -2.58 0.84 -0.77
N ARG A 143 -2.79 0.64 -2.08
CA ARG A 143 -1.87 -0.15 -2.91
C ARG A 143 -0.52 0.53 -3.10
N PHE A 144 -0.52 1.85 -3.19
CA PHE A 144 0.70 2.63 -3.30
C PHE A 144 1.58 2.54 -2.05
N GLU A 145 1.00 2.51 -0.85
CA GLU A 145 1.76 2.19 0.38
C GLU A 145 2.42 0.81 0.28
N GLY A 146 1.72 -0.18 -0.26
CA GLY A 146 2.25 -1.51 -0.56
C GLY A 146 3.43 -1.49 -1.54
N PHE A 147 3.33 -0.67 -2.59
CA PHE A 147 4.41 -0.47 -3.57
C PHE A 147 5.65 0.15 -2.93
N LEU A 148 5.47 1.19 -2.13
CA LEU A 148 6.57 1.87 -1.43
C LEU A 148 7.08 1.08 -0.21
N MET A 149 6.33 0.08 0.23
CA MET A 149 6.58 -0.69 1.45
C MET A 149 6.68 0.19 2.70
N LYS A 150 5.94 1.30 2.72
CA LYS A 150 5.93 2.29 3.80
C LYS A 150 4.53 2.90 3.94
N ARG A 151 4.16 3.26 5.16
CA ARG A 151 2.98 4.09 5.41
C ARG A 151 3.27 5.52 4.99
N LEU A 152 2.24 6.20 4.49
CA LEU A 152 2.31 7.61 4.14
C LEU A 152 1.85 8.44 5.32
N GLU A 153 2.80 9.04 6.02
CA GLU A 153 2.52 10.03 7.07
C GLU A 153 2.22 11.38 6.45
N ILE A 154 1.25 12.09 7.03
CA ILE A 154 0.72 13.30 6.41
C ILE A 154 1.74 14.45 6.34
N ASP A 155 2.62 14.54 7.34
CA ASP A 155 3.70 15.52 7.43
C ASP A 155 4.87 15.24 6.49
N LYS A 156 4.92 14.04 5.89
CA LYS A 156 5.96 13.65 4.93
C LYS A 156 5.50 13.75 3.47
N ILE A 157 4.26 14.15 3.22
CA ILE A 157 3.77 14.34 1.84
C ILE A 157 4.36 15.61 1.25
N ASN A 158 5.09 15.47 0.15
CA ASN A 158 5.76 16.57 -0.56
C ASN A 158 5.76 16.29 -2.09
N SER A 159 6.61 16.97 -2.84
CA SER A 159 6.74 16.78 -4.30
C SER A 159 7.18 15.38 -4.70
N THR A 160 8.01 14.69 -3.90
CA THR A 160 8.48 13.35 -4.22
C THR A 160 7.35 12.32 -4.17
N PHE A 161 6.36 12.52 -3.29
CA PHE A 161 5.15 11.71 -3.27
C PHE A 161 4.44 11.69 -4.63
N ILE A 162 4.34 12.85 -5.31
CA ILE A 162 3.66 12.95 -6.61
C ILE A 162 4.41 12.14 -7.66
N ASN A 163 5.73 12.33 -7.73
CA ASN A 163 6.57 11.64 -8.71
C ASN A 163 6.54 10.12 -8.48
N ASP A 164 6.70 9.68 -7.23
CA ASP A 164 6.62 8.27 -6.86
C ASP A 164 5.24 7.67 -7.21
N PHE A 165 4.17 8.44 -7.00
CA PHE A 165 2.80 8.01 -7.31
C PHE A 165 2.53 7.92 -8.81
N ILE A 166 3.08 8.82 -9.62
CA ILE A 166 3.02 8.76 -11.09
C ILE A 166 3.78 7.52 -11.59
N ILE A 167 5.00 7.28 -11.09
CA ILE A 167 5.81 6.10 -11.44
C ILE A 167 5.06 4.81 -11.10
N PHE A 168 4.49 4.73 -9.90
CA PHE A 168 3.61 3.63 -9.50
C PHE A 168 2.42 3.49 -10.46
N GLY A 169 1.79 4.62 -10.79
CA GLY A 169 0.63 4.69 -11.67
C GLY A 169 0.90 4.10 -13.06
N GLN A 170 2.00 4.52 -13.67
CA GLN A 170 2.48 4.06 -14.98
C GLN A 170 2.86 2.58 -14.96
N LYS A 171 3.61 2.14 -13.93
CA LYS A 171 3.99 0.73 -13.77
C LYS A 171 2.79 -0.21 -13.61
N GLU A 172 1.71 0.30 -13.03
CA GLU A 172 0.45 -0.40 -12.83
C GLU A 172 -0.54 -0.22 -13.99
N GLU A 173 -0.12 0.46 -15.07
CA GLU A 173 -0.88 0.67 -16.30
C GLU A 173 -2.19 1.44 -16.07
N TYR A 174 -2.23 2.35 -15.09
CA TYR A 174 -3.36 3.25 -14.94
C TYR A 174 -3.33 4.37 -15.97
N SER A 175 -4.50 4.73 -16.49
CA SER A 175 -4.64 5.95 -17.29
C SER A 175 -4.22 7.18 -16.49
N GLU A 176 -3.62 8.16 -17.17
CA GLU A 176 -3.23 9.46 -16.60
C GLU A 176 -4.38 10.13 -15.86
N ASN A 177 -5.58 10.08 -16.43
CA ASN A 177 -6.80 10.61 -15.79
C ASN A 177 -7.05 10.01 -14.40
N THR A 178 -6.84 8.71 -14.22
CA THR A 178 -6.99 8.05 -12.91
C THR A 178 -5.90 8.50 -11.93
N ILE A 179 -4.66 8.63 -12.41
CA ILE A 179 -3.52 9.08 -11.61
C ILE A 179 -3.76 10.52 -11.13
N TYR A 180 -4.01 11.45 -12.05
CA TYR A 180 -4.19 12.86 -11.74
C TYR A 180 -5.44 13.14 -10.89
N ARG A 181 -6.57 12.45 -11.14
CA ARG A 181 -7.76 12.58 -10.29
C ARG A 181 -7.50 12.08 -8.86
N SER A 182 -6.67 11.05 -8.71
CA SER A 182 -6.30 10.53 -7.38
C SER A 182 -5.38 11.50 -6.65
N ILE A 183 -4.40 12.09 -7.35
CA ILE A 183 -3.55 13.17 -6.79
C ILE A 183 -4.40 14.38 -6.39
N HIS A 184 -5.33 14.80 -7.24
CA HIS A 184 -6.25 15.88 -6.93
C HIS A 184 -7.10 15.59 -5.70
N PHE A 185 -7.56 14.34 -5.55
CA PHE A 185 -8.29 13.94 -4.35
C PHE A 185 -7.41 14.04 -3.10
N VAL A 186 -6.16 13.56 -3.14
CA VAL A 186 -5.20 13.73 -2.03
C VAL A 186 -5.00 15.22 -1.70
N LYS A 187 -4.86 16.10 -2.70
CA LYS A 187 -4.83 17.56 -2.50
C LYS A 187 -6.08 18.07 -1.77
N THR A 188 -7.26 17.58 -2.12
CA THR A 188 -8.52 17.94 -1.43
C THR A 188 -8.50 17.50 0.03
N ILE A 189 -7.98 16.31 0.34
CA ILE A 189 -7.84 15.84 1.73
C ILE A 189 -6.90 16.74 2.51
N LEU A 190 -5.73 17.05 1.93
CA LEU A 190 -4.75 17.98 2.53
C LEU A 190 -5.39 19.34 2.83
N LYS A 191 -6.13 19.92 1.87
CA LYS A 191 -6.89 21.17 2.02
C LYS A 191 -7.91 21.13 3.17
N GLY A 192 -8.48 19.96 3.47
CA GLY A 192 -9.47 19.77 4.52
C GLY A 192 -8.92 19.74 5.95
N MET A 193 -7.61 19.57 6.16
CA MET A 193 -6.99 19.30 7.47
C MET A 193 -6.54 20.56 8.27
N SER A 194 -7.14 21.73 8.04
CA SER A 194 -6.87 23.06 8.66
C SER A 194 -5.93 24.00 7.87
N LYS A 195 -6.19 25.32 7.99
CA LYS A 195 -5.55 26.40 7.20
C LYS A 195 -4.03 26.54 7.42
N ASN A 196 -3.50 26.22 8.60
CA ASN A 196 -2.09 26.52 8.95
C ASN A 196 -1.08 25.45 8.51
N PHE A 197 -1.46 24.16 8.54
CA PHE A 197 -0.63 23.06 8.03
C PHE A 197 -0.60 23.02 6.48
N CYS A 198 -1.61 23.62 5.86
CA CYS A 198 -1.90 23.57 4.43
C CYS A 198 -0.97 24.38 3.53
N TYR A 199 -0.59 25.61 3.92
CA TYR A 199 0.02 26.55 2.98
C TYR A 199 1.39 26.10 2.46
N CYS A 200 2.21 25.46 3.31
CA CYS A 200 3.54 25.01 2.91
C CYS A 200 3.48 23.79 1.97
N ILE A 201 2.64 22.79 2.28
CA ILE A 201 2.56 21.55 1.48
C ILE A 201 1.88 21.83 0.13
N ILE A 202 0.84 22.67 0.10
CA ILE A 202 0.11 22.99 -1.14
C ILE A 202 0.99 23.80 -2.10
N ARG A 203 1.76 24.80 -1.64
CA ARG A 203 2.71 25.55 -2.51
C ARG A 203 3.75 24.63 -3.15
N ILE A 204 4.32 23.69 -2.40
CA ILE A 204 5.33 22.74 -2.91
C ILE A 204 4.73 21.84 -4.00
N ILE A 205 3.51 21.38 -3.77
CA ILE A 205 2.78 20.54 -4.71
C ILE A 205 2.36 21.33 -5.97
N GLU A 206 1.96 22.60 -5.85
CA GLU A 206 1.57 23.45 -6.99
C GLU A 206 2.76 23.77 -7.91
N VAL A 207 3.93 24.06 -7.34
CA VAL A 207 5.16 24.29 -8.11
C VAL A 207 5.58 23.03 -8.89
N SER A 208 5.40 21.85 -8.31
CA SER A 208 5.78 20.58 -8.95
C SER A 208 4.92 20.23 -10.18
N PHE A 209 3.68 20.71 -10.23
CA PHE A 209 2.81 20.55 -11.41
C PHE A 209 3.17 21.51 -12.56
N PHE A 210 3.82 22.63 -12.25
CA PHE A 210 4.23 23.62 -13.26
C PHE A 210 5.47 23.20 -14.04
N PHE A 211 6.31 22.33 -13.48
CA PHE A 211 7.53 21.81 -14.12
C PHE A 211 7.37 20.43 -14.77
N ALA A 212 6.15 19.87 -14.79
CA ALA A 212 5.84 18.56 -15.36
C ALA A 212 5.03 18.64 -16.68
N ASN A 213 4.88 19.85 -17.24
CA ASN A 213 4.31 20.10 -18.58
C ASN A 213 5.40 20.63 -19.51
#